data_AF-A0A090S917-F1
#
_entry.id   AF-A0A090S917-F1
#
_cell.length_a   1.000
_cell.length_b   1.000
_cell.length_c   1.000
_cell.angle_alpha   90.00
_cell.angle_beta   90.00
_cell.angle_gamma   90.00
#
_symmetry.space_group_name_H-M   'P 1'
#
loop_
_entity.id
_entity.type
_entity.pdbx_description
1 polymer ?
#
loop_
_entity_poly.entity_id
_entity_poly.type
_entity_poly.pdbx_seq_one_letter_code
_entity_poly.pdbx_strand_id
1 'polypeptide(L)'
;MSDMRTLGEFIVEKQHDFPHASGDLSSLLSSIRLAAKIVNREINKAGLVDITGAVGTDNVQGEAQQKLDVYANDKFKAALEARDQVCGVASEEEDEAVAFNKELNKNAKYVVLMDPLDGSSNIDVNVSVGTIFSIYRRISPVGTPPTQEDFLQPGNKQVAAGYVVYGSSTMLVYTTGKGVNGFTYDPSIGSFCLSHENMMIPEDGTIYSINEGTTSVSLWV
;
A
#
# COMPACT_ATOMS: atom_id res chain seq x y z
N MET A 1 -4.57 30.02 -11.43
CA MET A 1 -3.86 28.73 -11.39
C MET A 1 -4.08 28.19 -10.00
N SER A 2 -4.70 27.01 -9.87
CA SER A 2 -4.84 26.36 -8.56
C SER A 2 -3.46 26.14 -7.98
N ASP A 3 -3.21 26.52 -6.73
CA ASP A 3 -1.97 26.18 -6.03
C ASP A 3 -1.85 24.65 -6.01
N MET A 4 -0.91 24.12 -6.80
CA MET A 4 -0.63 22.70 -6.86
C MET A 4 0.12 22.33 -5.57
N ARG A 5 -0.56 21.60 -4.68
CA ARG A 5 0.00 21.15 -3.40
C ARG A 5 0.42 19.69 -3.49
N THR A 6 1.67 19.40 -3.21
CA THR A 6 2.22 18.04 -3.23
C THR A 6 1.85 17.26 -1.97
N LEU A 7 1.93 15.92 -2.05
CA LEU A 7 1.79 15.04 -0.88
C LEU A 7 2.77 15.40 0.24
N GLY A 8 3.99 15.83 -0.11
CA GLY A 8 4.99 16.25 0.87
C GLY A 8 4.54 17.49 1.63
N GLU A 9 4.11 18.53 0.93
CA GLU A 9 3.59 19.78 1.53
C GLU A 9 2.35 19.51 2.38
N PHE A 10 1.42 18.71 1.87
CA PHE A 10 0.21 18.33 2.62
C PHE A 10 0.53 17.62 3.94
N ILE A 11 1.48 16.68 3.94
CA ILE A 11 1.90 15.98 5.16
C ILE A 11 2.52 16.95 6.18
N VAL A 12 3.32 17.91 5.72
CA VAL A 12 3.94 18.93 6.59
C VAL A 12 2.88 19.86 7.19
N GLU A 13 1.94 20.33 6.38
CA GLU A 13 0.82 21.16 6.84
C GLU A 13 -0.02 20.45 7.91
N LYS A 14 -0.34 19.18 7.67
CA LYS A 14 -1.15 18.36 8.56
C LYS A 14 -0.35 17.78 9.72
N GLN A 15 0.93 18.11 9.90
CA GLN A 15 1.76 17.52 10.96
C GLN A 15 1.15 17.67 12.38
N HIS A 16 0.46 18.79 12.64
CA HIS A 16 -0.24 19.05 13.90
C HIS A 16 -1.45 18.13 14.13
N ASP A 17 -2.03 17.57 13.05
CA ASP A 17 -3.11 16.61 13.15
C ASP A 17 -2.66 15.26 13.73
N PHE A 18 -1.35 15.08 13.90
CA PHE A 18 -0.70 13.88 14.41
C PHE A 18 0.01 14.12 15.75
N PRO A 19 -0.72 14.32 16.86
CA PRO A 19 -0.14 14.66 18.17
C PRO A 19 0.85 13.62 18.71
N HIS A 20 0.88 12.41 18.14
CA HIS A 20 1.80 11.34 18.54
C HIS A 20 2.83 10.98 17.46
N ALA A 21 2.85 11.63 16.28
CA ALA A 21 3.81 11.35 15.23
C ALA A 21 4.96 12.37 15.26
N SER A 22 6.12 11.94 15.76
CA SER A 22 7.38 12.71 15.79
C SER A 22 8.00 12.96 14.39
N GLY A 23 7.20 12.97 13.31
CA GLY A 23 7.66 12.94 11.92
C GLY A 23 7.84 11.52 11.35
N ASP A 24 7.81 10.50 12.22
CA ASP A 24 7.94 9.07 11.86
C ASP A 24 6.93 8.65 10.77
N LEU A 25 5.65 9.05 10.92
CA LEU A 25 4.59 8.72 9.96
C LEU A 25 4.78 9.41 8.60
N SER A 26 5.25 10.66 8.60
CA SER A 26 5.56 11.41 7.38
C SER A 26 6.68 10.74 6.56
N SER A 27 7.69 10.22 7.27
CA SER A 27 8.78 9.45 6.66
C SER A 27 8.27 8.12 6.08
N LEU A 28 7.38 7.43 6.80
CA LEU A 28 6.77 6.18 6.34
C LEU A 28 5.92 6.37 5.06
N LEU A 29 5.05 7.37 5.03
CA LEU A 29 4.29 7.73 3.82
C LEU A 29 5.20 8.12 2.65
N SER A 30 6.36 8.73 2.94
CA SER A 30 7.37 9.03 1.93
C SER A 30 8.02 7.76 1.35
N SER A 31 8.20 6.70 2.14
CA SER A 31 8.66 5.39 1.70
C SER A 31 7.65 4.71 0.78
N ILE A 32 6.37 4.70 1.18
CA ILE A 32 5.26 4.16 0.38
C ILE A 32 5.19 4.89 -0.96
N ARG A 33 5.24 6.23 -0.94
CA ARG A 33 5.28 7.05 -2.15
C ARG A 33 6.44 6.67 -3.08
N LEU A 34 7.62 6.41 -2.53
CA LEU A 34 8.79 6.03 -3.32
C LEU A 34 8.61 4.65 -3.97
N ALA A 35 8.20 3.65 -3.18
CA ALA A 35 7.94 2.30 -3.68
C ALA A 35 6.85 2.32 -4.77
N ALA A 36 5.75 3.04 -4.54
CA ALA A 36 4.68 3.22 -5.50
C ALA A 36 5.17 3.82 -6.84
N LYS A 37 6.08 4.80 -6.81
CA LYS A 37 6.67 5.36 -8.04
C LYS A 37 7.52 4.34 -8.80
N ILE A 38 8.26 3.50 -8.08
CA ILE A 38 9.11 2.46 -8.67
C ILE A 38 8.23 1.39 -9.32
N VAL A 39 7.24 0.88 -8.61
CA VAL A 39 6.28 -0.12 -9.10
C VAL A 39 5.48 0.43 -10.28
N ASN A 40 4.97 1.66 -10.19
CA ASN A 40 4.27 2.33 -11.29
C ASN A 40 5.12 2.41 -12.57
N ARG A 41 6.43 2.65 -12.45
CA ARG A 41 7.33 2.71 -13.60
C ARG A 41 7.43 1.37 -14.32
N GLU A 42 7.45 0.28 -13.57
CA GLU A 42 7.51 -1.07 -14.14
C GLU A 42 6.16 -1.49 -14.72
N ILE A 43 5.05 -1.25 -14.02
CA ILE A 43 3.68 -1.53 -14.53
C ILE A 43 3.45 -0.83 -15.87
N ASN A 44 3.79 0.47 -15.99
CA ASN A 44 3.63 1.22 -17.24
C ASN A 44 4.51 0.72 -18.41
N LYS A 45 5.44 -0.20 -18.14
CA LYS A 45 6.31 -0.81 -19.13
C LYS A 45 6.12 -2.32 -19.24
N ALA A 46 5.16 -2.91 -18.52
CA ALA A 46 5.00 -4.36 -18.40
C ALA A 46 4.99 -5.10 -19.76
N GLY A 47 4.38 -4.54 -20.80
CA GLY A 47 4.39 -5.12 -22.14
C GLY A 47 5.72 -4.99 -22.93
N LEU A 48 6.71 -4.28 -22.41
CA LEU A 48 8.01 -4.00 -23.03
C LEU A 48 9.20 -4.61 -22.28
N VAL A 49 8.99 -5.10 -21.06
CA VAL A 49 10.03 -5.69 -20.20
C VAL A 49 9.58 -7.08 -19.74
N ASP A 50 10.52 -8.00 -19.58
CA ASP A 50 10.26 -9.39 -19.15
C ASP A 50 9.97 -9.48 -17.63
N ILE A 51 8.93 -8.78 -17.20
CA ILE A 51 8.46 -8.69 -15.81
C ILE A 51 7.03 -9.24 -15.66
N THR A 52 6.42 -9.70 -16.75
CA THR A 52 5.11 -10.36 -16.79
C THR A 52 5.27 -11.88 -16.85
N GLY A 53 4.25 -12.60 -16.40
CA GLY A 53 4.22 -14.06 -16.37
C GLY A 53 4.69 -14.68 -15.05
N ALA A 54 4.36 -15.95 -14.88
CA ALA A 54 4.54 -16.68 -13.63
C ALA A 54 6.02 -16.88 -13.28
N VAL A 55 6.34 -16.80 -11.99
CA VAL A 55 7.66 -17.10 -11.43
C VAL A 55 7.92 -18.61 -11.40
N GLY A 56 6.86 -19.41 -11.54
CA GLY A 56 6.91 -20.87 -11.44
C GLY A 56 6.83 -21.40 -10.00
N THR A 57 6.45 -20.53 -9.05
CA THR A 57 6.19 -20.84 -7.64
C THR A 57 4.75 -20.44 -7.30
N ASP A 58 4.06 -21.27 -6.54
CA ASP A 58 2.75 -20.93 -5.97
C ASP A 58 2.97 -20.12 -4.69
N ASN A 59 2.17 -19.08 -4.45
CA ASN A 59 2.18 -18.31 -3.20
C ASN A 59 1.43 -19.07 -2.07
N VAL A 60 1.43 -18.52 -0.85
CA VAL A 60 0.75 -19.14 0.32
C VAL A 60 -0.76 -19.30 0.18
N GLN A 61 -1.37 -18.55 -0.75
CA GLN A 61 -2.79 -18.63 -1.05
C GLN A 61 -3.08 -19.68 -2.15
N GLY A 62 -2.05 -20.34 -2.68
CA GLY A 62 -2.17 -21.35 -3.73
C GLY A 62 -2.37 -20.76 -5.13
N GLU A 63 -2.02 -19.48 -5.32
CA GLU A 63 -2.09 -18.78 -6.59
C GLU A 63 -0.72 -18.76 -7.28
N ALA A 64 -0.71 -18.79 -8.61
CA ALA A 64 0.51 -18.71 -9.40
C ALA A 64 1.12 -17.30 -9.28
N GLN A 65 2.23 -17.18 -8.55
CA GLN A 65 2.86 -15.91 -8.26
C GLN A 65 3.44 -15.28 -9.54
N GLN A 66 3.11 -14.01 -9.81
CA GLN A 66 3.63 -13.29 -10.96
C GLN A 66 4.98 -12.65 -10.62
N LYS A 67 5.85 -12.47 -11.63
CA LYS A 67 7.17 -11.81 -11.45
C LYS A 67 7.03 -10.40 -10.86
N LEU A 68 5.93 -9.72 -11.20
CA LEU A 68 5.67 -8.36 -10.74
C LEU A 68 5.24 -8.32 -9.27
N ASP A 69 4.60 -9.37 -8.75
CA ASP A 69 4.21 -9.48 -7.34
C ASP A 69 5.46 -9.54 -6.46
N VAL A 70 6.39 -10.44 -6.80
CA VAL A 70 7.71 -10.57 -6.14
C VAL A 70 8.48 -9.25 -6.22
N TYR A 71 8.50 -8.63 -7.40
CA TYR A 71 9.17 -7.35 -7.59
C TYR A 71 8.57 -6.26 -6.70
N ALA A 72 7.25 -6.11 -6.68
CA ALA A 72 6.55 -5.11 -5.89
C ALA A 72 6.83 -5.35 -4.40
N ASN A 73 6.68 -6.58 -3.92
CA ASN A 73 6.98 -6.99 -2.54
C ASN A 73 8.40 -6.57 -2.13
N ASP A 74 9.41 -6.90 -2.93
CA ASP A 74 10.80 -6.55 -2.66
C ASP A 74 11.05 -5.04 -2.64
N LYS A 75 10.43 -4.27 -3.55
CA LYS A 75 10.57 -2.81 -3.56
C LYS A 75 9.90 -2.15 -2.36
N PHE A 76 8.73 -2.62 -1.95
CA PHE A 76 8.07 -2.10 -0.76
C PHE A 76 8.84 -2.45 0.51
N LYS A 77 9.27 -3.71 0.69
CA LYS A 77 10.13 -4.13 1.81
C LYS A 77 11.39 -3.27 1.90
N ALA A 78 12.12 -3.13 0.79
CA ALA A 78 13.36 -2.35 0.77
C ALA A 78 13.13 -0.86 1.09
N ALA A 79 12.06 -0.25 0.57
CA ALA A 79 11.75 1.15 0.83
C ALA A 79 11.33 1.39 2.30
N LEU A 80 10.60 0.45 2.90
CA LEU A 80 10.17 0.52 4.29
C LEU A 80 11.34 0.27 5.26
N GLU A 81 12.19 -0.73 4.96
CA GLU A 81 13.36 -1.05 5.78
C GLU A 81 14.36 0.12 5.79
N ALA A 82 14.60 0.77 4.65
CA ALA A 82 15.61 1.82 4.48
C ALA A 82 15.36 3.12 5.26
N ARG A 83 14.18 3.29 5.87
CA ARG A 83 13.79 4.53 6.57
C ARG A 83 13.73 4.42 8.07
N ASP A 84 14.07 3.25 8.62
CA ASP A 84 14.19 3.00 10.06
C ASP A 84 12.94 3.32 10.90
N GLN A 85 11.77 3.52 10.25
CA GLN A 85 10.51 3.87 10.91
C GLN A 85 9.57 2.67 11.09
N VAL A 86 9.94 1.51 10.55
CA VAL A 86 9.16 0.28 10.61
C VAL A 86 10.05 -0.81 11.20
N CYS A 87 9.53 -1.60 12.14
CA CYS A 87 10.26 -2.70 12.77
C CYS A 87 10.03 -4.04 12.05
N GLY A 88 8.97 -4.15 11.27
CA GLY A 88 8.70 -5.31 10.43
C GLY A 88 7.46 -5.14 9.57
N VAL A 89 7.27 -6.05 8.64
CA VAL A 89 6.15 -6.06 7.71
C VAL A 89 5.46 -7.42 7.64
N ALA A 90 4.16 -7.44 7.39
CA ALA A 90 3.46 -8.63 6.89
C ALA A 90 3.02 -8.33 5.45
N SER A 91 3.25 -9.26 4.56
CA SER A 91 2.95 -9.11 3.13
C SER A 91 2.11 -10.28 2.69
N GLU A 92 1.20 -10.06 1.75
CA GLU A 92 0.51 -11.15 1.05
C GLU A 92 1.50 -12.15 0.40
N GLU A 93 2.65 -11.65 -0.05
CA GLU A 93 3.69 -12.41 -0.76
C GLU A 93 4.70 -13.09 0.17
N GLU A 94 4.45 -13.13 1.49
CA GLU A 94 5.34 -13.73 2.48
C GLU A 94 4.58 -14.67 3.41
N ASP A 95 5.14 -15.86 3.66
CA ASP A 95 4.52 -16.86 4.55
C ASP A 95 4.43 -16.38 6.00
N GLU A 96 5.44 -15.63 6.44
CA GLU A 96 5.61 -15.18 7.81
C GLU A 96 5.91 -13.68 7.83
N ALA A 97 5.59 -13.03 8.95
CA ALA A 97 5.94 -11.62 9.12
C ALA A 97 7.47 -11.43 9.09
N VAL A 98 7.92 -10.46 8.29
CA VAL A 98 9.34 -10.15 8.09
C VAL A 98 9.78 -9.08 9.09
N ALA A 99 10.60 -9.48 10.06
CA ALA A 99 11.24 -8.55 10.98
C ALA A 99 12.45 -7.85 10.32
N PHE A 100 12.54 -6.53 10.46
CA PHE A 100 13.70 -5.76 10.03
C PHE A 100 14.76 -5.74 11.14
N ASN A 101 15.90 -6.38 10.87
CA ASN A 101 16.86 -6.74 11.92
C ASN A 101 17.90 -5.64 12.25
N LYS A 102 17.91 -4.51 11.55
CA LYS A 102 18.83 -3.41 11.85
C LYS A 102 18.46 -2.79 13.21
N GLU A 103 19.47 -2.36 13.96
CA GLU A 103 19.27 -1.75 15.28
C GLU A 103 18.33 -0.54 15.26
N LEU A 104 18.36 0.25 14.20
CA LEU A 104 17.46 1.39 14.04
C LEU A 104 16.00 0.93 13.83
N ASN A 105 15.75 -0.11 13.03
CA ASN A 105 14.43 -0.68 12.85
C ASN A 105 13.87 -1.31 14.13
N LYS A 106 14.68 -1.93 14.98
CA LYS A 106 14.21 -2.45 16.29
C LYS A 106 13.66 -1.35 17.19
N ASN A 107 14.18 -0.13 17.04
CA ASN A 107 13.70 1.05 17.77
C ASN A 107 12.51 1.75 17.09
N ALA A 108 12.06 1.25 15.94
CA ALA A 108 10.86 1.74 15.29
C ALA A 108 9.60 1.37 16.08
N LYS A 109 8.58 2.22 15.93
CA LYS A 109 7.30 2.14 16.65
C LYS A 109 6.17 1.56 15.81
N TYR A 110 6.41 1.29 14.54
CA TYR A 110 5.37 0.90 13.59
C TYR A 110 5.65 -0.45 12.93
N VAL A 111 4.58 -1.16 12.63
CA VAL A 111 4.55 -2.30 11.70
C VAL A 111 3.65 -1.95 10.53
N VAL A 112 3.92 -2.55 9.37
CA VAL A 112 3.13 -2.34 8.15
C VAL A 112 2.63 -3.67 7.63
N LEU A 113 1.34 -3.76 7.34
CA LEU A 113 0.76 -4.85 6.57
C LEU A 113 0.52 -4.32 5.16
N MET A 114 0.79 -5.14 4.15
CA MET A 114 0.62 -4.75 2.76
C MET A 114 0.16 -5.89 1.87
N ASP A 115 -0.63 -5.52 0.88
CA ASP A 115 -0.74 -6.24 -0.38
C ASP A 115 0.04 -5.40 -1.39
N PRO A 116 1.21 -5.89 -1.85
CA PRO A 116 2.09 -5.11 -2.70
C PRO A 116 1.53 -4.94 -4.12
N LEU A 117 0.67 -5.86 -4.60
CA LEU A 117 0.14 -5.82 -5.95
C LEU A 117 -1.27 -6.48 -6.06
N ASP A 118 -2.29 -5.75 -5.61
CA ASP A 118 -3.69 -6.16 -5.70
C ASP A 118 -4.14 -6.32 -7.16
N GLY A 119 -4.84 -7.42 -7.44
CA GLY A 119 -5.36 -7.72 -8.77
C GLY A 119 -4.28 -8.16 -9.76
N SER A 120 -3.23 -8.85 -9.31
CA SER A 120 -2.14 -9.35 -10.18
C SER A 120 -2.61 -10.11 -11.42
N SER A 121 -3.73 -10.83 -11.35
CA SER A 121 -4.39 -11.49 -12.50
C SER A 121 -4.76 -10.54 -13.65
N ASN A 122 -4.90 -9.24 -13.37
CA ASN A 122 -5.25 -8.19 -14.34
C ASN A 122 -4.05 -7.60 -15.09
N ILE A 123 -2.81 -7.95 -14.69
CA ILE A 123 -1.58 -7.37 -15.27
C ILE A 123 -1.48 -7.67 -16.76
N ASP A 124 -1.64 -8.94 -17.14
CA ASP A 124 -1.44 -9.40 -18.53
C ASP A 124 -2.50 -8.84 -19.51
N VAL A 125 -3.64 -8.40 -18.99
CA VAL A 125 -4.75 -7.82 -19.77
C VAL A 125 -4.81 -6.29 -19.67
N ASN A 126 -3.81 -5.65 -19.05
CA ASN A 126 -3.70 -4.19 -18.92
C ASN A 126 -4.93 -3.56 -18.25
N VAL A 127 -5.50 -4.25 -17.28
CA VAL A 127 -6.57 -3.74 -16.40
C VAL A 127 -5.92 -3.11 -15.16
N SER A 128 -6.67 -2.26 -14.45
CA SER A 128 -6.14 -1.56 -13.26
C SER A 128 -5.77 -2.54 -12.15
N VAL A 129 -4.63 -2.26 -11.53
CA VAL A 129 -4.08 -2.99 -10.37
C VAL A 129 -3.77 -2.00 -9.25
N GLY A 130 -3.46 -2.50 -8.05
CA GLY A 130 -3.26 -1.64 -6.88
C GLY A 130 -2.14 -2.08 -5.96
N THR A 131 -1.90 -1.30 -4.92
CA THR A 131 -1.13 -1.70 -3.73
C THR A 131 -1.96 -1.25 -2.54
N ILE A 132 -2.15 -2.11 -1.53
CA ILE A 132 -2.86 -1.76 -0.30
C ILE A 132 -1.85 -1.76 0.84
N PHE A 133 -2.00 -0.82 1.78
CA PHE A 133 -1.16 -0.78 2.97
C PHE A 133 -1.97 -0.40 4.21
N SER A 134 -1.56 -0.97 5.34
CA SER A 134 -2.13 -0.75 6.65
C SER A 134 -1.00 -0.56 7.66
N ILE A 135 -1.11 0.46 8.51
CA ILE A 135 -0.04 0.87 9.43
C ILE A 135 -0.58 0.80 10.84
N TYR A 136 0.15 0.08 11.70
CA TYR A 136 -0.14 -0.04 13.12
C TYR A 136 1.04 0.44 13.95
N ARG A 137 0.75 0.85 15.18
CA ARG A 137 1.78 0.91 16.22
C ARG A 137 2.04 -0.50 16.74
N ARG A 138 3.31 -0.84 16.95
CA ARG A 138 3.66 -2.10 17.60
C ARG A 138 3.13 -2.14 19.04
N ILE A 139 2.78 -3.35 19.50
CA ILE A 139 2.42 -3.69 20.88
C ILE A 139 3.67 -4.16 21.63
N SER A 140 4.54 -4.92 20.96
CA SER A 140 5.78 -5.42 21.54
C SER A 140 6.71 -4.26 21.96
N PRO A 141 7.53 -4.44 23.00
CA PRO A 141 8.39 -3.37 23.51
C PRO A 141 9.38 -2.82 22.45
N VAL A 142 9.50 -1.49 22.37
CA VAL A 142 10.51 -0.85 21.52
C VAL A 142 11.91 -1.33 21.90
N GLY A 143 12.74 -1.62 20.89
CA GLY A 143 14.07 -2.19 21.07
C GLY A 143 14.12 -3.72 20.95
N THR A 144 12.97 -4.40 20.97
CA THR A 144 12.90 -5.83 20.65
C THR A 144 12.52 -6.06 19.18
N PRO A 145 12.75 -7.25 18.62
CA PRO A 145 12.09 -7.67 17.38
C PRO A 145 10.55 -7.59 17.52
N PRO A 146 9.81 -7.32 16.42
CA PRO A 146 8.36 -7.44 16.43
C PRO A 146 7.94 -8.90 16.64
N THR A 147 6.76 -9.10 17.22
CA THR A 147 6.12 -10.40 17.42
C THR A 147 4.89 -10.52 16.53
N GLN A 148 4.35 -11.73 16.37
CA GLN A 148 3.15 -11.97 15.59
C GLN A 148 1.94 -11.14 16.09
N GLU A 149 1.86 -10.89 17.40
CA GLU A 149 0.81 -10.06 18.01
C GLU A 149 0.81 -8.62 17.48
N ASP A 150 1.95 -8.10 17.03
CA ASP A 150 2.02 -6.78 16.42
C ASP A 150 1.22 -6.70 15.11
N PHE A 151 1.09 -7.81 14.39
CA PHE A 151 0.42 -7.88 13.09
C PHE A 151 -1.04 -8.37 13.19
N LEU A 152 -1.41 -9.02 14.29
CA LEU A 152 -2.77 -9.56 14.52
C LEU A 152 -3.69 -8.60 15.31
N GLN A 153 -3.50 -7.30 15.11
CA GLN A 153 -4.29 -6.27 15.77
C GLN A 153 -5.66 -6.07 15.08
N PRO A 154 -6.73 -5.70 15.82
CA PRO A 154 -8.01 -5.40 15.20
C PRO A 154 -7.94 -4.11 14.37
N GLY A 155 -8.67 -4.08 13.25
CA GLY A 155 -8.65 -2.96 12.29
C GLY A 155 -8.91 -1.57 12.86
N ASN A 156 -9.60 -1.46 14.00
CA ASN A 156 -9.82 -0.18 14.70
C ASN A 156 -8.56 0.39 15.38
N LYS A 157 -7.43 -0.34 15.36
CA LYS A 157 -6.11 0.11 15.87
C LYS A 157 -5.19 0.66 14.77
N GLN A 158 -5.62 0.66 13.52
CA GLN A 158 -4.86 1.27 12.42
C GLN A 158 -4.62 2.76 12.73
N VAL A 159 -3.38 3.20 12.60
CA VAL A 159 -3.02 4.62 12.72
C VAL A 159 -3.06 5.34 11.37
N ALA A 160 -2.90 4.57 10.29
CA ALA A 160 -3.03 5.02 8.92
C ALA A 160 -3.29 3.82 8.01
N ALA A 161 -4.00 4.05 6.92
CA ALA A 161 -4.26 3.04 5.90
C ALA A 161 -4.47 3.75 4.56
N GLY A 162 -4.27 3.01 3.48
CA GLY A 162 -4.50 3.54 2.15
C GLY A 162 -4.20 2.53 1.06
N TYR A 163 -4.32 3.01 -0.16
CA TYR A 163 -4.00 2.25 -1.33
C TYR A 163 -3.40 3.15 -2.42
N VAL A 164 -2.69 2.52 -3.34
CA VAL A 164 -2.27 3.10 -4.61
C VAL A 164 -3.04 2.38 -5.70
N VAL A 165 -3.61 3.11 -6.64
CA VAL A 165 -4.22 2.54 -7.84
C VAL A 165 -3.35 2.89 -9.04
N TYR A 166 -2.97 1.87 -9.80
CA TYR A 166 -2.25 1.98 -11.07
C TYR A 166 -3.24 1.74 -12.21
N GLY A 167 -4.04 2.78 -12.51
CA GLY A 167 -5.03 2.76 -13.59
C GLY A 167 -4.62 3.64 -14.76
N SER A 168 -5.61 4.29 -15.38
CA SER A 168 -5.38 5.32 -16.42
C SER A 168 -4.52 6.48 -15.93
N SER A 169 -4.57 6.76 -14.64
CA SER A 169 -3.60 7.57 -13.91
C SER A 169 -3.24 6.87 -12.60
N THR A 170 -2.07 7.17 -12.05
CA THR A 170 -1.67 6.65 -10.75
C THR A 170 -2.20 7.55 -9.65
N MET A 171 -2.95 7.00 -8.70
CA MET A 171 -3.42 7.75 -7.53
C MET A 171 -3.01 7.07 -6.25
N LEU A 172 -2.63 7.86 -5.24
CA LEU A 172 -2.42 7.41 -3.88
C LEU A 172 -3.55 8.00 -3.03
N VAL A 173 -4.30 7.13 -2.36
CA VAL A 173 -5.39 7.51 -1.45
C VAL A 173 -5.04 6.99 -0.06
N TYR A 174 -5.11 7.86 0.95
CA TYR A 174 -4.86 7.42 2.32
C TYR A 174 -5.68 8.21 3.35
N THR A 175 -5.77 7.62 4.54
CA THR A 175 -6.34 8.23 5.73
C THR A 175 -5.48 7.95 6.94
N THR A 176 -5.64 8.78 7.96
CA THR A 176 -5.02 8.66 9.28
C THR A 176 -6.05 8.87 10.39
N GLY A 177 -7.33 8.65 10.08
CA GLY A 177 -8.46 8.89 10.98
C GLY A 177 -9.03 10.32 10.93
N LYS A 178 -8.46 11.22 10.12
CA LYS A 178 -8.92 12.61 9.96
C LYS A 178 -9.20 12.94 8.48
N GLY A 179 -10.22 12.26 7.94
CA GLY A 179 -10.60 12.37 6.54
C GLY A 179 -9.77 11.49 5.61
N VAL A 180 -10.23 11.35 4.36
CA VAL A 180 -9.58 10.57 3.31
C VAL A 180 -9.10 11.53 2.23
N ASN A 181 -7.86 11.38 1.77
CA ASN A 181 -7.27 12.31 0.80
C ASN A 181 -6.66 11.54 -0.37
N GLY A 182 -6.97 11.97 -1.59
CA GLY A 182 -6.50 11.42 -2.85
C GLY A 182 -5.51 12.34 -3.54
N PHE A 183 -4.41 11.75 -4.01
CA PHE A 183 -3.32 12.44 -4.69
C PHE A 183 -3.09 11.77 -6.04
N THR A 184 -3.04 12.56 -7.10
CA THR A 184 -2.74 12.06 -8.45
C THR A 184 -1.26 12.26 -8.74
N TYR A 185 -0.61 11.23 -9.27
CA TYR A 185 0.79 11.28 -9.69
C TYR A 185 0.90 12.09 -10.99
N ASP A 186 1.75 13.12 -10.97
CA ASP A 186 2.16 13.85 -12.16
C ASP A 186 3.53 13.31 -12.61
N PRO A 187 3.61 12.57 -13.73
CA PRO A 187 4.87 12.04 -14.24
C PRO A 187 5.85 13.11 -14.71
N SER A 188 5.39 14.31 -15.06
CA SER A 188 6.24 15.39 -15.62
C SER A 188 7.18 15.98 -14.55
N ILE A 189 6.71 16.05 -13.31
CA ILE A 189 7.49 16.51 -12.14
C ILE A 189 7.84 15.37 -11.19
N GLY A 190 7.27 14.18 -11.40
CA GLY A 190 7.51 12.99 -10.60
C GLY A 190 6.97 13.12 -9.16
N SER A 191 5.83 13.79 -8.96
CA SER A 191 5.25 14.04 -7.64
C SER A 191 3.77 13.69 -7.58
N PHE A 192 3.31 13.25 -6.41
CA PHE A 192 1.89 13.10 -6.11
C PHE A 192 1.34 14.44 -5.67
N CYS A 193 0.33 14.94 -6.38
CA CYS A 193 -0.31 16.23 -6.13
C CYS A 193 -1.72 16.00 -5.62
N LEU A 194 -2.12 16.76 -4.59
CA LEU A 194 -3.46 16.67 -4.02
C LEU A 194 -4.49 16.98 -5.11
N SER A 195 -5.35 16.01 -5.37
CA SER A 195 -6.43 16.14 -6.36
C SER A 195 -7.81 16.03 -5.70
N HIS A 196 -7.91 15.34 -4.56
CA HIS A 196 -9.17 15.12 -3.84
C HIS A 196 -8.94 15.27 -2.34
N GLU A 197 -9.34 16.39 -1.75
CA GLU A 197 -9.25 16.61 -0.31
C GLU A 197 -10.56 16.17 0.38
N ASN A 198 -10.46 15.48 1.51
CA ASN A 198 -11.61 15.04 2.33
C ASN A 198 -12.69 14.28 1.53
N MET A 199 -12.27 13.24 0.80
CA MET A 199 -13.16 12.36 0.04
C MET A 199 -14.23 11.74 0.95
N MET A 200 -15.48 11.80 0.48
CA MET A 200 -16.64 11.18 1.10
C MET A 200 -17.37 10.34 0.05
N ILE A 201 -17.84 9.16 0.44
CA ILE A 201 -18.79 8.41 -0.38
C ILE A 201 -20.14 9.14 -0.38
N PRO A 202 -20.88 9.19 -1.51
CA PRO A 202 -22.25 9.71 -1.51
C PRO A 202 -23.16 8.91 -0.57
N GLU A 203 -24.25 9.53 -0.13
CA GLU A 203 -25.25 8.89 0.75
C GLU A 203 -25.88 7.65 0.10
N ASP A 204 -26.15 7.74 -1.21
CA ASP A 204 -26.71 6.65 -2.01
C ASP A 204 -25.76 6.24 -3.15
N GLY A 205 -25.77 4.95 -3.48
CA GLY A 205 -25.03 4.38 -4.61
C GLY A 205 -25.95 3.75 -5.65
N THR A 206 -25.54 3.77 -6.92
CA THR A 206 -26.31 3.18 -8.04
C THR A 206 -25.60 2.00 -8.70
N ILE A 207 -24.47 1.56 -8.14
CA ILE A 207 -23.60 0.51 -8.70
C ILE A 207 -23.38 -0.54 -7.61
N TYR A 208 -23.51 -1.82 -7.98
CA TYR A 208 -23.02 -2.94 -7.19
C TYR A 208 -21.84 -3.58 -7.94
N SER A 209 -20.90 -4.16 -7.19
CA SER A 209 -19.71 -4.80 -7.74
C SER A 209 -19.57 -6.19 -7.14
N ILE A 210 -19.79 -7.22 -7.95
CA ILE A 210 -19.69 -8.64 -7.57
C ILE A 210 -19.29 -9.46 -8.81
N ASN A 211 -18.61 -10.59 -8.59
CA ASN A 211 -18.47 -11.60 -9.64
C ASN A 211 -19.72 -12.49 -9.66
N GLU A 212 -20.66 -12.24 -10.58
CA GLU A 212 -21.90 -13.02 -10.66
C GLU A 212 -21.70 -14.48 -11.08
N GLY A 213 -20.55 -14.83 -11.67
CA GLY A 213 -20.23 -16.18 -12.11
C GLY A 213 -20.10 -17.21 -10.98
N THR A 214 -19.97 -16.76 -9.72
CA THR A 214 -19.94 -17.63 -8.53
C THR A 214 -21.33 -17.88 -7.93
N THR A 215 -22.37 -17.25 -8.48
CA THR A 215 -23.75 -17.50 -8.05
C THR A 215 -24.16 -18.89 -8.56
N SER A 216 -24.13 -19.89 -7.70
CA SER A 216 -24.72 -21.19 -7.97
C SER A 216 -26.23 -21.02 -8.09
N VAL A 217 -26.71 -20.80 -9.33
CA VAL A 217 -28.11 -21.01 -9.66
C VAL A 217 -28.31 -22.52 -9.67
N SER A 218 -28.73 -23.08 -8.53
CA SER A 218 -29.33 -24.41 -8.52
C SER A 218 -30.65 -24.33 -9.29
N LEU A 219 -30.58 -24.48 -10.61
CA LEU A 219 -31.71 -24.87 -11.43
C LEU A 219 -32.08 -26.31 -11.04
N TRP A 220 -32.82 -26.43 -9.93
CA TRP A 220 -33.68 -27.59 -9.74
C TRP A 220 -34.79 -27.48 -10.78
N VAL A 221 -34.55 -28.09 -11.94
CA VAL A 221 -35.58 -28.57 -12.87
C VAL A 221 -35.47 -30.09 -12.92
#